data_AF-A0A7S1G0A9-F1
#
_entry.id   AF-A0A7S1G0A9-F1
#
_cell.length_a   1.000
_cell.length_b   1.000
_cell.length_c   1.000
_cell.angle_alpha   90.00
_cell.angle_beta   90.00
_cell.angle_gamma   90.00
#
_symmetry.space_group_name_H-M   'P 1'
#
loop_
_entity.id
_entity.type
_entity.pdbx_description
1 polymer ?
#
loop_
_entity_poly.entity_id
_entity_poly.type
_entity_poly.pdbx_seq_one_letter_code
_entity_poly.pdbx_strand_id
1 'polypeptide(L)'
;TDIISLHGQTVKAIQSYAMSAMLCIIQNVKVRSGLQYICSIIAVKDRKQLKDKNVACLRYLREIFLCWSTEYLSKDLRIIENAIQQGLLDPVQKVRIEAKETYAAFYRTFPKEGNKIIDKINDYRMKSALNSICSKVDELKYRETEEKNLHKSKEIEAVSELPDSFSNILVLEQKNVRSSAAP
;
A
#
# COMPACT_ATOMS: atom_id res chain seq x y z
N THR A 1 2.22 -2.42 27.53
CA THR A 1 2.69 -3.30 26.44
C THR A 1 1.92 -2.95 25.19
N ASP A 2 2.58 -2.46 24.14
CA ASP A 2 1.91 -2.17 22.87
C ASP A 2 1.84 -3.42 21.97
N ILE A 3 0.96 -3.44 20.98
CA ILE A 3 0.80 -4.61 20.08
C ILE A 3 2.08 -4.90 19.30
N ILE A 4 2.90 -3.88 19.03
CA ILE A 4 4.17 -4.01 18.31
C ILE A 4 5.20 -4.79 19.15
N SER A 5 5.23 -4.59 20.48
CA SER A 5 6.13 -5.34 21.37
C SER A 5 5.88 -6.84 21.35
N LEU A 6 4.66 -7.27 20.99
CA LEU A 6 4.30 -8.68 20.87
C LEU A 6 5.07 -9.39 19.74
N HIS A 7 5.55 -8.66 18.72
CA HIS A 7 6.40 -9.24 17.67
C HIS A 7 7.78 -9.67 18.17
N GLY A 8 8.23 -9.12 19.30
CA GLY A 8 9.49 -9.51 19.94
C GLY A 8 9.40 -10.81 20.75
N GLN A 9 8.20 -11.38 20.92
CA GLN A 9 8.00 -12.60 21.71
C GLN A 9 8.49 -13.83 20.95
N THR A 10 8.97 -14.86 21.67
CA THR A 10 9.44 -16.11 21.06
C THR A 10 8.29 -17.01 20.57
N VAL A 11 7.08 -16.83 21.12
CA VAL A 11 5.91 -17.63 20.79
C VAL A 11 5.29 -17.15 19.48
N LYS A 12 5.44 -17.94 18.42
CA LYS A 12 4.93 -17.63 17.07
C LYS A 12 3.43 -17.35 17.03
N ALA A 13 2.64 -18.05 17.85
CA ALA A 13 1.19 -17.82 17.91
C ALA A 13 0.87 -16.37 18.33
N ILE A 14 1.59 -15.83 19.32
CA ILE A 14 1.42 -14.45 19.79
C ILE A 14 1.76 -13.46 18.67
N GLN A 15 2.86 -13.69 17.95
CA GLN A 15 3.26 -12.86 16.82
C GLN A 15 2.19 -12.88 15.71
N SER A 16 1.64 -14.05 15.39
CA SER A 16 0.57 -14.21 14.39
C SER A 16 -0.71 -13.49 14.79
N TYR A 17 -1.16 -13.63 16.05
CA TYR A 17 -2.34 -12.91 16.53
C TYR A 17 -2.12 -11.39 16.51
N ALA A 18 -0.95 -10.91 16.95
CA ALA A 18 -0.61 -9.49 16.89
C ALA A 18 -0.58 -8.96 15.45
N MET A 19 -0.06 -9.74 14.51
CA MET A 19 -0.09 -9.42 13.08
C MET A 19 -1.54 -9.29 12.58
N SER A 20 -2.35 -10.32 12.75
CA SER A 20 -3.74 -10.35 12.26
C SER A 20 -4.61 -9.25 12.85
N ALA A 21 -4.49 -9.02 14.17
CA ALA A 21 -5.25 -7.96 14.84
C ALA A 21 -4.89 -6.57 14.30
N MET A 22 -3.59 -6.28 14.14
CA MET A 22 -3.17 -4.97 13.63
C MET A 22 -3.53 -4.76 12.16
N LEU A 23 -3.44 -5.80 11.31
CA LEU A 23 -3.88 -5.71 9.91
C LEU A 23 -5.38 -5.41 9.83
N CYS A 24 -6.19 -6.09 10.64
CA CYS A 24 -7.63 -5.79 10.74
C CYS A 24 -7.88 -4.33 11.16
N ILE A 25 -7.16 -3.83 12.16
CA ILE A 25 -7.27 -2.43 12.59
C ILE A 25 -6.90 -1.47 11.45
N ILE A 26 -5.78 -1.70 10.77
CA ILE A 26 -5.31 -0.86 9.67
C ILE A 26 -6.33 -0.78 8.53
N GLN A 27 -6.93 -1.91 8.16
CA GLN A 27 -7.92 -1.99 7.09
C GLN A 27 -9.21 -1.22 7.41
N ASN A 28 -9.58 -1.12 8.70
CA ASN A 28 -10.84 -0.54 9.13
C ASN A 28 -10.71 0.88 9.72
N VAL A 29 -9.52 1.27 10.17
CA VAL A 29 -9.32 2.51 10.94
C VAL A 29 -8.09 3.27 10.47
N LYS A 30 -8.29 4.53 10.05
CA LYS A 30 -7.21 5.46 9.68
C LYS A 30 -6.75 6.25 10.89
N VAL A 31 -5.55 5.96 11.40
CA VAL A 31 -4.97 6.64 12.57
C VAL A 31 -3.60 7.23 12.22
N ARG A 32 -3.52 8.56 12.07
CA ARG A 32 -2.28 9.26 11.65
C ARG A 32 -1.13 9.05 12.63
N SER A 33 -1.39 9.16 13.93
CA SER A 33 -0.38 8.91 14.97
C SER A 33 0.14 7.47 14.94
N GLY A 34 -0.72 6.51 14.58
CA GLY A 34 -0.33 5.10 14.40
C GLY A 34 0.65 4.92 13.24
N LEU A 35 0.40 5.56 12.09
CA LEU A 35 1.33 5.58 10.96
C LEU A 35 2.69 6.18 11.36
N GLN A 36 2.68 7.35 12.01
CA GLN A 36 3.91 8.00 12.46
C GLN A 36 4.69 7.11 13.45
N TYR A 37 3.98 6.43 14.35
CA TYR A 37 4.59 5.48 15.28
C TYR A 37 5.23 4.30 14.55
N ILE A 38 4.52 3.66 13.62
CA ILE A 38 5.06 2.56 12.78
C ILE A 38 6.34 3.00 12.05
N CYS A 39 6.32 4.16 11.40
CA CYS A 39 7.48 4.70 10.71
C CYS A 39 8.65 4.99 11.66
N SER A 40 8.36 5.49 12.87
CA SER A 40 9.39 5.78 13.86
C SER A 40 10.15 4.51 14.29
N ILE A 41 9.45 3.38 14.45
CA ILE A 41 10.04 2.08 14.81
C ILE A 41 10.99 1.58 13.71
N ILE A 42 10.56 1.65 12.44
CA ILE A 42 11.38 1.24 11.29
C ILE A 42 12.65 2.10 11.20
N ALA A 43 12.53 3.40 11.51
CA ALA A 43 13.62 4.36 11.38
C ALA A 43 14.67 4.29 12.51
N VAL A 44 14.47 3.46 13.54
CA VAL A 44 15.41 3.33 14.67
C VAL A 44 16.75 2.77 14.20
N LYS A 45 17.85 3.32 14.72
CA LYS A 45 19.23 2.93 14.36
C LYS A 45 19.69 1.62 15.04
N ASP A 46 19.21 1.30 16.24
CA ASP A 46 19.52 0.04 16.93
C ASP A 46 18.61 -1.10 16.42
N ARG A 47 19.06 -1.76 15.35
CA ARG A 47 18.22 -2.65 14.52
C ARG A 47 18.32 -4.12 14.86
N LYS A 48 19.35 -4.56 15.61
CA LYS A 48 19.58 -5.99 15.88
C LYS A 48 18.51 -6.59 16.81
N GLN A 49 18.01 -5.79 17.76
CA GLN A 49 16.99 -6.24 18.73
C GLN A 49 15.55 -6.07 18.22
N LEU A 50 15.37 -5.37 17.09
CA LEU A 50 14.05 -4.99 16.57
C LEU A 50 13.68 -5.72 15.28
N LYS A 51 14.44 -6.73 14.84
CA LYS A 51 14.24 -7.37 13.53
C LYS A 51 12.80 -7.80 13.25
N ASP A 52 12.14 -8.47 14.20
CA ASP A 52 10.78 -8.98 14.00
C ASP A 52 9.73 -7.86 14.08
N LYS A 53 10.00 -6.84 14.92
CA LYS A 53 9.18 -5.62 14.96
C LYS A 53 9.29 -4.81 13.67
N ASN A 54 10.49 -4.67 13.09
CA ASN A 54 10.73 -3.97 11.84
C ASN A 54 10.05 -4.68 10.66
N VAL A 55 10.15 -6.01 10.59
CA VAL A 55 9.41 -6.80 9.60
C VAL A 55 7.91 -6.57 9.76
N ALA A 56 7.39 -6.61 10.98
CA ALA A 56 5.97 -6.38 11.21
C ALA A 56 5.53 -4.96 10.81
N CYS A 57 6.29 -3.94 11.21
CA CYS A 57 6.02 -2.54 10.89
C CYS A 57 6.08 -2.27 9.38
N LEU A 58 7.01 -2.89 8.66
CA LEU A 58 7.04 -2.81 7.19
C LEU A 58 5.79 -3.46 6.57
N ARG A 59 5.36 -4.62 7.07
CA ARG A 59 4.10 -5.25 6.62
C ARG A 59 2.89 -4.37 6.90
N TYR A 60 2.84 -3.73 8.06
CA TYR A 60 1.79 -2.77 8.40
C TYR A 60 1.80 -1.57 7.47
N LEU A 61 2.97 -1.00 7.19
CA LEU A 61 3.12 0.11 6.26
C LEU A 61 2.70 -0.29 4.83
N ARG A 62 3.02 -1.52 4.40
CA ARG A 62 2.55 -2.06 3.12
C ARG A 62 1.02 -2.13 3.08
N GLU A 63 0.39 -2.65 4.12
CA GLU A 63 -1.07 -2.73 4.21
C GLU A 63 -1.71 -1.34 4.17
N ILE A 64 -1.10 -0.36 4.86
CA ILE A 64 -1.54 1.04 4.84
C ILE A 64 -1.59 1.58 3.39
N PHE A 65 -0.59 1.30 2.55
CA PHE A 65 -0.64 1.73 1.14
C PHE A 65 -1.76 1.08 0.33
N LEU A 66 -2.23 -0.10 0.73
CA LEU A 66 -3.29 -0.82 0.02
C LEU A 66 -4.69 -0.30 0.39
N CYS A 67 -4.88 0.15 1.63
CA CYS A 67 -6.22 0.50 2.14
C CYS A 67 -6.43 2.00 2.43
N TRP A 68 -5.37 2.80 2.58
CA TRP A 68 -5.50 4.23 2.86
C TRP A 68 -5.35 5.06 1.59
N SER A 69 -6.02 6.21 1.55
CA SER A 69 -6.01 7.06 0.35
C SER A 69 -4.70 7.84 0.20
N THR A 70 -4.30 8.04 -1.05
CA THR A 70 -3.08 8.76 -1.43
C THR A 70 -3.01 10.16 -0.81
N GLU A 71 -4.13 10.89 -0.77
CA GLU A 71 -4.23 12.25 -0.21
C GLU A 71 -4.03 12.26 1.32
N TYR A 72 -4.42 11.17 1.99
CA TYR A 72 -4.23 11.05 3.42
C TYR A 72 -2.77 10.80 3.77
N LEU A 73 -2.11 9.95 2.97
CA LEU A 73 -0.72 9.52 3.14
C LEU A 73 0.31 10.59 2.73
N SER A 74 -0.02 11.42 1.73
CA SER A 74 0.88 12.47 1.23
C SER A 74 1.27 13.51 2.31
N LYS A 75 0.46 13.65 3.36
CA LYS A 75 0.73 14.55 4.49
C LYS A 75 1.93 14.12 5.35
N ASP A 76 2.27 12.84 5.33
CA ASP A 76 3.34 12.25 6.16
C ASP A 76 4.48 11.67 5.29
N LEU A 77 4.54 12.07 4.02
CA LEU A 77 5.38 11.46 2.98
C LEU A 77 6.87 11.45 3.33
N ARG A 78 7.40 12.51 3.96
CA ARG A 78 8.80 12.57 4.37
C ARG A 78 9.16 11.51 5.42
N ILE A 79 8.26 11.26 6.36
CA ILE A 79 8.46 10.26 7.43
C ILE A 79 8.39 8.85 6.83
N ILE A 80 7.44 8.63 5.91
CA ILE A 80 7.30 7.39 5.15
C ILE A 80 8.55 7.10 4.32
N GLU A 81 9.02 8.06 3.52
CA GLU A 81 10.23 7.93 2.69
C GLU A 81 11.44 7.54 3.55
N ASN A 82 11.64 8.23 4.68
CA ASN A 82 12.73 7.92 5.59
C ASN A 82 12.61 6.49 6.15
N ALA A 83 11.43 6.08 6.60
CA ALA A 83 11.20 4.72 7.12
C ALA A 83 11.53 3.65 6.08
N ILE A 84 11.06 3.80 4.83
CA ILE A 84 11.35 2.86 3.75
C ILE A 84 12.85 2.83 3.43
N GLN A 85 13.49 4.00 3.31
CA GLN A 85 14.93 4.09 3.07
C GLN A 85 15.72 3.41 4.20
N GLN A 86 15.33 3.62 5.46
CA GLN A 86 15.95 2.93 6.59
C GLN A 86 15.75 1.41 6.47
N GLY A 87 14.55 0.92 6.17
CA GLY A 87 14.28 -0.52 6.00
C GLY A 87 15.06 -1.18 4.87
N LEU A 88 15.24 -0.48 3.74
CA LEU A 88 16.04 -0.96 2.60
C LEU A 88 17.52 -1.09 2.95
N LEU A 89 18.03 -0.20 3.81
CA LEU A 89 19.42 -0.19 4.27
C LEU A 89 19.63 -0.98 5.58
N ASP A 90 18.65 -1.79 6.00
CA ASP A 90 18.75 -2.53 7.26
C ASP A 90 19.85 -3.60 7.21
N PRO A 91 20.65 -3.80 8.28
CA PRO A 91 21.68 -4.84 8.30
C PRO A 91 21.07 -6.26 8.21
N VAL A 92 19.83 -6.46 8.63
CA VAL A 92 19.15 -7.76 8.60
C VAL A 92 18.49 -8.00 7.24
N GLN A 93 18.90 -9.07 6.55
CA GLN A 93 18.38 -9.41 5.22
C GLN A 93 16.85 -9.59 5.20
N LYS A 94 16.28 -10.23 6.24
CA LYS A 94 14.83 -10.42 6.36
C LYS A 94 14.06 -9.09 6.34
N VAL A 95 14.60 -8.06 7.00
CA VAL A 95 14.01 -6.71 7.01
C VAL A 95 14.13 -6.08 5.62
N ARG A 96 15.28 -6.19 4.96
CA ARG A 96 15.47 -5.67 3.59
C ARG A 96 14.53 -6.32 2.57
N ILE A 97 14.24 -7.61 2.70
CA ILE A 97 13.28 -8.32 1.84
C ILE A 97 11.88 -7.70 2.01
N GLU A 98 11.41 -7.57 3.24
CA GLU A 98 10.10 -6.97 3.51
C GLU A 98 10.05 -5.48 3.10
N ALA A 99 11.15 -4.76 3.23
CA ALA A 99 11.25 -3.37 2.82
C ALA A 99 11.12 -3.20 1.31
N LYS A 100 11.62 -4.15 0.50
CA LYS A 100 11.42 -4.14 -0.95
C LYS A 100 9.96 -4.36 -1.35
N GLU A 101 9.26 -5.28 -0.67
CA GLU A 101 7.82 -5.48 -0.88
C GLU A 101 7.01 -4.23 -0.49
N THR A 102 7.40 -3.60 0.62
CA THR A 102 6.79 -2.34 1.09
C THR A 102 7.08 -1.19 0.13
N TYR A 103 8.31 -1.13 -0.39
CA TYR A 103 8.72 -0.17 -1.42
C TYR A 103 7.91 -0.34 -2.71
N ALA A 104 7.62 -1.58 -3.13
CA ALA A 104 6.80 -1.83 -4.32
C ALA A 104 5.40 -1.21 -4.17
N ALA A 105 4.76 -1.37 -3.00
CA ALA A 105 3.49 -0.73 -2.69
C ALA A 105 3.61 0.79 -2.63
N PHE A 106 4.68 1.31 -2.02
CA PHE A 106 4.95 2.75 -2.00
C PHE A 106 5.12 3.35 -3.40
N TYR A 107 5.92 2.74 -4.27
CA TYR A 107 6.13 3.18 -5.65
C TYR A 107 4.83 3.11 -6.47
N ARG A 108 4.00 2.10 -6.22
CA ARG A 108 2.67 2.02 -6.82
C ARG A 108 1.82 3.25 -6.46
N THR A 109 1.89 3.73 -5.23
CA THR A 109 1.13 4.91 -4.77
C THR A 109 1.80 6.25 -5.10
N PHE A 110 3.12 6.34 -5.00
CA PHE A 110 3.94 7.55 -5.12
C PHE A 110 5.18 7.30 -6.01
N PRO A 111 5.01 7.14 -7.34
CA PRO A 111 6.11 6.73 -8.22
C PRO A 111 7.24 7.75 -8.28
N LYS A 112 6.92 9.05 -8.27
CA LYS A 112 7.91 10.13 -8.28
C LYS A 112 8.80 10.08 -7.05
N GLU A 113 8.23 9.84 -5.88
CA GLU A 113 8.96 9.75 -4.62
C GLU A 113 9.74 8.45 -4.49
N GLY A 114 9.21 7.34 -5.01
CA GLY A 114 9.94 6.08 -5.08
C GLY A 114 11.24 6.22 -5.88
N ASN A 115 11.20 6.89 -7.03
CA ASN A 115 12.42 7.17 -7.81
C ASN A 115 13.45 7.99 -7.03
N LYS A 116 13.01 8.99 -6.24
CA LYS A 116 13.93 9.75 -5.36
C LYS A 116 14.59 8.88 -4.29
N ILE A 117 13.95 7.81 -3.82
CA ILE A 117 14.57 6.86 -2.89
C ILE A 117 15.68 6.08 -3.58
N ILE A 118 15.46 5.63 -4.82
CA ILE A 118 16.47 4.92 -5.61
C ILE A 118 17.73 5.77 -5.81
N ASP A 119 17.56 7.07 -6.08
CA ASP A 119 18.68 7.99 -6.28
C ASP A 119 19.56 8.16 -5.04
N LYS A 120 19.01 7.94 -3.85
CA LYS A 120 19.72 8.02 -2.56
C LYS A 120 20.41 6.72 -2.16
N ILE A 121 20.25 5.63 -2.93
CA ILE A 121 20.84 4.33 -2.63
C ILE A 121 22.15 4.17 -3.40
N ASN A 122 23.25 4.10 -2.65
CA ASN A 122 24.59 3.91 -3.22
C ASN A 122 24.90 2.44 -3.55
N ASP A 123 24.22 1.48 -2.93
CA ASP A 123 24.40 0.05 -3.21
C ASP A 123 23.80 -0.29 -4.59
N TYR A 124 24.68 -0.58 -5.54
CA TYR A 124 24.31 -0.97 -6.90
C TYR A 124 23.36 -2.17 -6.95
N ARG A 125 23.56 -3.20 -6.12
CA ARG A 125 22.71 -4.40 -6.11
C ARG A 125 21.31 -4.06 -5.63
N MET A 126 21.20 -3.23 -4.58
CA MET A 126 19.91 -2.76 -4.10
C MET A 126 19.22 -1.88 -5.17
N LYS A 127 19.94 -0.92 -5.75
CA LYS A 127 19.43 -0.04 -6.81
C LYS A 127 18.89 -0.83 -8.00
N SER A 128 19.65 -1.82 -8.48
CA SER A 128 19.22 -2.72 -9.55
C SER A 128 17.94 -3.50 -9.18
N ALA A 129 17.88 -4.05 -7.97
CA ALA A 129 16.68 -4.75 -7.49
C ALA A 129 15.44 -3.83 -7.44
N LEU A 130 15.60 -2.59 -7.00
CA LEU A 130 14.49 -1.63 -6.94
C LEU A 130 14.03 -1.19 -8.34
N ASN A 131 14.95 -0.97 -9.27
CA ASN A 131 14.59 -0.69 -10.67
C ASN A 131 13.77 -1.83 -11.29
N SER A 132 14.16 -3.08 -11.04
CA SER A 132 13.38 -4.25 -11.50
C SER A 132 11.97 -4.29 -10.88
N ILE A 133 11.85 -3.93 -9.59
CA ILE A 133 10.55 -3.80 -8.93
C ILE A 133 9.71 -2.70 -9.59
N CYS A 134 10.29 -1.52 -9.87
CA CYS A 134 9.59 -0.44 -10.54
C CYS A 134 9.03 -0.87 -11.90
N SER A 135 9.87 -1.49 -12.75
CA SER A 135 9.42 -2.00 -14.05
C SER A 135 8.25 -2.97 -13.91
N LYS A 136 8.34 -3.92 -12.96
CA LYS A 136 7.26 -4.89 -12.72
C LYS A 136 5.97 -4.22 -12.23
N VAL A 137 6.07 -3.20 -11.37
CA VAL A 137 4.90 -2.46 -10.89
C VAL A 137 4.25 -1.67 -12.02
N ASP A 138 5.04 -1.04 -12.88
CA ASP A 138 4.54 -0.28 -14.03
C ASP A 138 3.86 -1.20 -15.06
N GLU A 139 4.43 -2.38 -15.34
CA GLU A 139 3.80 -3.42 -16.16
C GLU A 139 2.45 -3.91 -15.59
N LEU A 140 2.36 -4.07 -14.27
CA LEU A 140 1.11 -4.48 -13.60
C LEU A 140 0.05 -3.38 -13.69
N LYS A 141 0.42 -2.10 -13.49
CA LYS A 141 -0.51 -0.97 -13.64
C LYS A 141 -1.03 -0.85 -15.06
N TYR A 142 -0.16 -1.07 -16.05
CA TYR A 142 -0.55 -1.04 -17.46
C TYR A 142 -1.61 -2.12 -17.75
N ARG A 143 -1.34 -3.37 -17.35
CA ARG A 143 -2.30 -4.49 -17.51
C ARG A 143 -3.65 -4.25 -16.82
N GLU A 144 -3.64 -3.78 -15.58
CA GLU A 144 -4.88 -3.45 -14.86
C GLU A 144 -5.70 -2.36 -15.56
N THR A 145 -5.03 -1.44 -16.27
CA THR A 145 -5.70 -0.38 -17.03
C THR A 145 -6.32 -0.93 -18.31
N GLU A 146 -5.61 -1.81 -19.01
CA GLU A 146 -6.14 -2.51 -20.20
C GLU A 146 -7.36 -3.37 -19.86
N GLU A 147 -7.31 -4.14 -18.76
CA GLU A 147 -8.42 -4.97 -18.30
C GLU A 147 -9.66 -4.15 -17.96
N LYS A 148 -9.49 -3.01 -17.27
CA LYS A 148 -10.59 -2.08 -16.96
C LYS A 148 -11.20 -1.47 -18.22
N ASN A 149 -10.37 -1.10 -19.19
CA ASN A 149 -10.84 -0.55 -20.45
C ASN A 149 -11.63 -1.59 -21.26
N LEU A 150 -11.14 -2.84 -21.32
CA LEU A 150 -11.82 -3.94 -21.99
C LEU A 150 -13.17 -4.25 -21.33
N HIS A 151 -13.23 -4.27 -20.00
CA HIS A 151 -14.49 -4.50 -19.28
C HIS A 151 -15.51 -3.39 -19.56
N LYS A 152 -15.09 -2.13 -19.52
CA LYS A 152 -15.94 -0.98 -19.82
C LYS A 152 -16.48 -1.01 -21.26
N SER A 153 -15.66 -1.42 -22.24
CA SER A 153 -16.12 -1.59 -23.62
C SER A 153 -17.19 -2.67 -23.74
N LYS A 154 -17.03 -3.81 -23.05
CA LYS A 154 -18.04 -4.89 -23.03
C LYS A 154 -19.35 -4.47 -22.37
N GLU A 155 -19.30 -3.67 -21.30
CA GLU A 155 -20.51 -3.09 -20.69
C GLU A 155 -21.25 -2.17 -21.65
N ILE A 156 -20.53 -1.34 -22.41
CA ILE A 156 -21.13 -0.43 -23.40
C ILE A 156 -21.78 -1.22 -24.54
N GLU A 157 -21.11 -2.26 -25.06
CA GLU A 157 -21.67 -3.16 -26.08
C GLU A 157 -22.93 -3.87 -25.57
N ALA A 158 -22.90 -4.44 -24.36
CA ALA A 158 -24.06 -5.12 -23.77
C ALA A 158 -25.27 -4.19 -23.55
N VAL A 159 -25.04 -2.91 -23.22
CA VAL A 159 -26.10 -1.91 -23.11
C VAL A 159 -26.68 -1.53 -24.47
N SER A 160 -25.88 -1.56 -25.53
CA SER A 160 -26.34 -1.29 -26.90
C SER A 160 -27.13 -2.44 -27.55
N GLU A 161 -27.04 -3.64 -27.00
CA GLU A 161 -27.77 -4.84 -27.45
C GLU A 161 -29.13 -5.03 -26.75
N LEU A 162 -29.50 -4.15 -25.81
CA LEU A 162 -30.80 -4.19 -25.14
C LEU A 162 -31.92 -3.70 -26.07
N PRO A 163 -33.09 -4.36 -26.10
CA PRO A 163 -34.27 -3.87 -26.82
C PRO A 163 -34.68 -2.47 -26.32
N ASP A 164 -35.11 -1.59 -27.22
CA ASP A 164 -35.49 -0.18 -26.93
C ASP A 164 -36.50 0.00 -25.78
N SER A 165 -37.25 -1.04 -25.41
CA SER A 165 -38.17 -1.05 -24.28
C SER A 165 -37.49 -1.00 -22.91
N PHE A 166 -36.22 -1.40 -22.80
CA PHE A 166 -35.45 -1.42 -21.54
C PHE A 166 -34.45 -0.26 -21.42
N SER A 167 -33.99 0.29 -22.55
CA SER A 167 -33.09 1.46 -22.59
C SER A 167 -33.71 2.69 -21.91
N ASN A 168 -35.03 2.86 -21.99
CA ASN A 168 -35.75 3.98 -21.38
C ASN A 168 -35.89 3.86 -19.84
N ILE A 169 -35.87 2.65 -19.27
CA ILE A 169 -36.01 2.43 -17.81
C ILE A 169 -34.71 2.78 -17.09
N LEU A 170 -33.54 2.40 -17.65
CA LEU A 170 -32.22 2.71 -17.09
C LEU A 170 -31.90 4.22 -17.13
N VAL A 171 -32.35 4.94 -18.16
CA VAL A 171 -32.19 6.41 -18.24
C VAL A 171 -33.08 7.14 -17.24
N LEU A 172 -34.25 6.59 -16.91
CA LEU A 172 -35.16 7.16 -15.91
C LEU A 172 -34.66 6.93 -14.47
N GLU A 173 -34.08 5.77 -14.14
CA GLU A 173 -33.49 5.53 -12.82
C GLU A 173 -32.24 6.39 -12.56
N GLN A 174 -31.38 6.61 -13.56
CA GLN A 174 -30.22 7.50 -13.40
C GLN A 174 -30.59 8.97 -13.22
N LYS A 175 -31.74 9.41 -13.76
CA LYS A 175 -32.28 10.76 -13.51
C LYS A 175 -32.94 10.89 -12.13
N ASN A 176 -33.57 9.83 -11.61
CA ASN A 176 -34.26 9.87 -10.32
C ASN A 176 -33.30 9.79 -9.11
N VAL A 177 -32.11 9.18 -9.28
CA VAL A 177 -31.07 9.18 -8.24
C VAL A 177 -30.36 10.54 -8.13
N ARG A 178 -30.30 11.32 -9.22
CA ARG A 178 -29.73 12.68 -9.21
C ARG A 178 -30.68 13.76 -8.68
N SER A 179 -32.00 13.53 -8.69
CA SER A 179 -33.00 14.47 -8.16
C SER A 179 -33.39 14.22 -6.70
N SER A 180 -33.08 13.06 -6.12
CA SER A 180 -33.36 12.72 -4.71
C SER A 180 -32.19 12.93 -3.75
N ALA A 181 -31.05 13.42 -4.24
CA ALA A 181 -29.86 13.76 -3.45
C ALA A 181 -29.78 15.25 -3.04
N ALA A 182 -30.92 15.95 -3.01
CA ALA A 182 -31.10 17.19 -2.25
C ALA A 182 -32.26 16.92 -1.28
N PRO A 183 -32.07 17.07 0.03
CA PRO A 183 -31.54 18.26 0.70
C PRO A 183 -30.18 18.10 1.40
#